data_AF-A0A937EPC7-F1
#
_entry.id   AF-A0A937EPC7-F1
#
_cell.length_a   1.000
_cell.length_b   1.000
_cell.length_c   1.000
_cell.angle_alpha   90.00
_cell.angle_beta   90.00
_cell.angle_gamma   90.00
#
_symmetry.space_group_name_H-M   'P 1'
#
loop_
_entity.id
_entity.type
_entity.pdbx_description
1 polymer ?
#
loop_
_entity_poly.entity_id
_entity_poly.type
_entity_poly.pdbx_seq_one_letter_code
_entity_poly.pdbx_strand_id
1 'polypeptide(L)'
;MIFGNKRKEQRFLDAVVAFEAAVRSQDGERAQRAQRQLYRHFQDAAEHELTQAGPRLAALLPQVPPGPDGAVAVAVGACTERGADPAACAPHVLDGLARTLAAAERFCERWAATGGGEFPDPEQQPDAALFDRVGRETAVAWLTLHQWEMASVAMLNHAAVRTSLDAGTRTALFQALRSVEEASGHDFKCLAYALLVLDDEPLVVLHRPTGTGYALRMSGVGDTFQLHTLLADVLIGGGHVPGRAPSAEEAAVCRDQPGQVHTTGAFNLVTPAGDWVWNEGTPSDIPVVDGVRLLVLDPPPYERSWPAGRFFPHMTGDLVLERVLAPEEARRLLAGCVIKDA
;
A
#
# COMPACT_ATOMS: atom_id res chain seq x y z
N MET A 1 34.96 -25.45 -21.57
CA MET A 1 34.12 -25.31 -20.35
C MET A 1 33.28 -24.01 -20.34
N ILE A 2 32.71 -23.56 -21.46
CA ILE A 2 31.98 -22.27 -21.54
C ILE A 2 30.44 -22.46 -21.51
N PHE A 3 29.93 -23.66 -21.79
CA PHE A 3 28.48 -23.95 -21.83
C PHE A 3 27.86 -24.35 -20.47
N GLY A 4 28.68 -24.57 -19.44
CA GLY A 4 28.20 -24.98 -18.11
C GLY A 4 27.69 -23.83 -17.24
N ASN A 5 28.18 -22.60 -17.47
CA ASN A 5 27.83 -21.43 -16.65
C ASN A 5 26.49 -20.82 -17.05
N LYS A 6 26.23 -20.65 -18.35
CA LYS A 6 24.96 -20.11 -18.87
C LYS A 6 23.72 -20.91 -18.44
N ARG A 7 23.87 -22.23 -18.22
CA ARG A 7 22.78 -23.12 -17.77
C ARG A 7 22.50 -23.04 -16.27
N LYS A 8 23.42 -22.49 -15.48
CA LYS A 8 23.17 -22.12 -14.08
C LYS A 8 22.51 -20.74 -14.00
N GLU A 9 22.82 -19.85 -14.94
CA GLU A 9 22.37 -18.45 -15.00
C GLU A 9 20.92 -18.24 -15.47
N GLN A 10 20.18 -19.29 -15.86
CA GLN A 10 18.78 -19.18 -16.37
C GLN A 10 17.79 -20.17 -15.74
N ARG A 11 18.14 -20.74 -14.58
CA ARG A 11 17.33 -21.82 -13.96
C ARG A 11 15.95 -21.35 -13.53
N PHE A 12 15.83 -20.07 -13.16
CA PHE A 12 14.55 -19.52 -12.76
C PHE A 12 13.66 -19.31 -14.00
N LEU A 13 14.20 -18.71 -15.07
CA LEU A 13 13.45 -18.56 -16.33
C LEU A 13 13.06 -19.90 -16.95
N ASP A 14 13.92 -20.91 -16.92
CA ASP A 14 13.59 -22.26 -17.38
C ASP A 14 12.40 -22.85 -16.60
N ALA A 15 12.34 -22.63 -15.28
CA ALA A 15 11.22 -23.05 -14.45
C ALA A 15 9.92 -22.28 -14.78
N VAL A 16 10.02 -20.97 -15.05
CA VAL A 16 8.87 -20.15 -15.51
C VAL A 16 8.33 -20.66 -16.85
N VAL A 17 9.20 -20.94 -17.83
CA VAL A 17 8.81 -21.51 -19.13
C VAL A 17 8.12 -22.87 -18.95
N ALA A 18 8.67 -23.72 -18.08
CA ALA A 18 8.07 -25.03 -17.79
C ALA A 18 6.70 -24.89 -17.12
N PHE A 19 6.54 -23.91 -16.22
CA PHE A 19 5.27 -23.62 -15.55
C PHE A 19 4.23 -23.09 -16.54
N GLU A 20 4.59 -22.12 -17.38
CA GLU A 20 3.74 -21.62 -18.48
C GLU A 20 3.21 -22.73 -19.37
N ALA A 21 4.11 -23.60 -19.84
CA ALA A 21 3.75 -24.70 -20.71
C ALA A 21 2.75 -25.64 -20.03
N ALA A 22 2.96 -25.93 -18.74
CA ALA A 22 2.09 -26.83 -17.97
C ALA A 22 0.71 -26.22 -17.67
N VAL A 23 0.65 -24.93 -17.34
CA VAL A 23 -0.61 -24.20 -17.12
C VAL A 23 -1.42 -24.17 -18.41
N ARG A 24 -0.80 -23.81 -19.54
CA ARG A 24 -1.46 -23.76 -20.85
C ARG A 24 -1.93 -25.13 -21.33
N SER A 25 -1.21 -26.20 -20.99
CA SER A 25 -1.62 -27.57 -21.29
C SER A 25 -2.57 -28.17 -20.25
N GLN A 26 -2.97 -27.42 -19.23
CA GLN A 26 -3.80 -27.89 -18.11
C GLN A 26 -3.26 -29.14 -17.41
N ASP A 27 -1.93 -29.29 -17.37
CA ASP A 27 -1.24 -30.41 -16.71
C ASP A 27 -0.91 -30.02 -15.26
N GLY A 28 -1.84 -30.32 -14.35
CA GLY A 28 -1.75 -29.93 -12.95
C GLY A 28 -0.52 -30.48 -12.23
N GLU A 29 -0.13 -31.73 -12.48
CA GLU A 29 1.06 -32.30 -11.85
C GLU A 29 2.35 -31.64 -12.34
N ARG A 30 2.44 -31.39 -13.66
CA ARG A 30 3.59 -30.71 -14.24
C ARG A 30 3.65 -29.26 -13.78
N ALA A 31 2.50 -28.59 -13.66
CA ALA A 31 2.41 -27.22 -13.14
C ALA A 31 2.92 -27.18 -11.69
N GLN A 32 2.46 -28.10 -10.83
CA GLN A 32 2.91 -28.16 -9.43
C GLN A 32 4.41 -28.47 -9.31
N ARG A 33 4.95 -29.36 -10.16
CA ARG A 33 6.40 -29.63 -10.23
C ARG A 33 7.19 -28.40 -10.66
N ALA A 34 6.74 -27.70 -11.70
CA ALA A 34 7.41 -26.51 -12.21
C ALA A 34 7.34 -25.34 -11.22
N GLN A 35 6.21 -25.14 -10.55
CA GLN A 35 6.03 -24.15 -9.48
C GLN A 35 7.02 -24.37 -8.33
N ARG A 36 7.23 -25.62 -7.88
CA ARG A 36 8.25 -25.93 -6.86
C ARG A 36 9.67 -25.58 -7.31
N GLN A 37 9.98 -25.75 -8.60
CA GLN A 37 11.30 -25.37 -9.13
C GLN A 37 11.45 -23.85 -9.24
N LEU A 38 10.38 -23.15 -9.62
CA LEU A 38 10.32 -21.69 -9.63
C LEU A 38 10.68 -21.14 -8.24
N TYR A 39 10.01 -21.60 -7.17
CA TYR A 39 10.32 -21.14 -5.81
C TYR A 39 11.72 -21.52 -5.34
N ARG A 40 12.18 -22.72 -5.68
CA ARG A 40 13.55 -23.17 -5.35
C ARG A 40 14.61 -22.27 -5.96
N HIS A 41 14.40 -21.80 -7.18
CA HIS A 41 15.38 -21.00 -7.91
C HIS A 41 15.20 -19.49 -7.75
N PHE A 42 14.12 -19.03 -7.10
CA PHE A 42 13.82 -17.62 -6.94
C PHE A 42 14.91 -16.84 -6.18
N GLN A 43 15.40 -17.37 -5.06
CA GLN A 43 16.39 -16.68 -4.21
C GLN A 43 17.68 -16.40 -4.97
N ASP A 44 18.14 -17.37 -5.77
CA ASP A 44 19.38 -17.28 -6.56
C ASP A 44 19.18 -16.65 -7.95
N ALA A 45 17.95 -16.26 -8.31
CA ALA A 45 17.64 -15.71 -9.62
C ALA A 45 18.34 -14.36 -9.83
N ALA A 46 18.92 -14.17 -11.01
CA ALA A 46 19.50 -12.89 -11.38
C ALA A 46 18.42 -11.83 -11.67
N GLU A 47 18.73 -10.55 -11.48
CA GLU A 47 17.78 -9.44 -11.69
C GLU A 47 17.14 -9.45 -13.09
N HIS A 48 17.93 -9.77 -14.13
CA HIS A 48 17.41 -9.88 -15.49
C HIS A 48 16.41 -11.03 -15.68
N GLU A 49 16.56 -12.13 -14.91
CA GLU A 49 15.59 -13.25 -14.92
C GLU A 49 14.27 -12.79 -14.29
N LEU A 50 14.33 -12.10 -13.16
CA LEU A 50 13.15 -11.59 -12.44
C LEU A 50 12.40 -10.54 -13.26
N THR A 51 13.15 -9.64 -13.90
CA THR A 51 12.60 -8.60 -14.78
C THR A 51 11.77 -9.21 -15.91
N GLN A 52 12.25 -10.31 -16.50
CA GLN A 52 11.53 -11.02 -17.55
C GLN A 52 10.41 -11.91 -17.02
N ALA A 53 10.59 -12.52 -15.84
CA ALA A 53 9.64 -13.47 -15.27
C ALA A 53 8.38 -12.79 -14.71
N GLY A 54 8.49 -11.62 -14.06
CA GLY A 54 7.37 -10.95 -13.40
C GLY A 54 6.15 -10.77 -14.31
N PRO A 55 6.26 -10.05 -15.45
CA PRO A 55 5.14 -9.84 -16.36
C PRO A 55 4.60 -11.14 -16.97
N ARG A 56 5.48 -12.12 -17.21
CA ARG A 56 5.11 -13.43 -17.74
C ARG A 56 4.26 -14.23 -16.76
N LEU A 57 4.64 -14.25 -15.48
CA LEU A 57 3.89 -14.88 -14.41
C LEU A 57 2.57 -14.15 -14.14
N ALA A 58 2.58 -12.81 -14.17
CA ALA A 58 1.37 -12.00 -14.00
C ALA A 58 0.32 -12.32 -15.06
N ALA A 59 0.73 -12.37 -16.34
CA ALA A 59 -0.17 -12.70 -17.46
C ALA A 59 -0.75 -14.12 -17.41
N LEU A 60 -0.14 -15.03 -16.65
CA LEU A 60 -0.66 -16.37 -16.43
C LEU A 60 -1.73 -16.45 -15.34
N LEU A 61 -1.78 -15.50 -14.39
CA LEU A 61 -2.66 -15.58 -13.22
C LEU A 61 -4.11 -15.96 -13.54
N PRO A 62 -4.77 -15.40 -14.59
CA PRO A 62 -6.15 -15.78 -14.93
C PRO A 62 -6.34 -17.24 -15.36
N GLN A 63 -5.25 -17.95 -15.69
CA GLN A 63 -5.26 -19.35 -16.13
C GLN A 63 -4.82 -20.31 -15.02
N VAL A 64 -4.29 -19.80 -13.91
CA VAL A 64 -3.90 -20.63 -12.76
C VAL A 64 -5.15 -20.93 -11.93
N PRO A 65 -5.38 -22.19 -11.52
CA PRO A 65 -6.53 -22.53 -10.68
C PRO A 65 -6.51 -21.78 -9.34
N PRO A 66 -7.68 -21.53 -8.71
CA PRO A 66 -7.75 -20.95 -7.37
C PRO A 66 -6.96 -21.79 -6.35
N GLY A 67 -6.18 -21.10 -5.51
CA GLY A 67 -5.28 -21.70 -4.52
C GLY A 67 -3.83 -21.50 -4.93
N PRO A 68 -3.34 -22.22 -5.97
CA PRO A 68 -2.00 -21.99 -6.50
C PRO A 68 -1.76 -20.58 -7.05
N ASP A 69 -2.81 -19.91 -7.55
CA ASP A 69 -2.76 -18.55 -8.10
C ASP A 69 -2.30 -17.50 -7.10
N GLY A 70 -2.74 -17.56 -5.84
CA GLY A 70 -2.27 -16.66 -4.77
C GLY A 70 -0.75 -16.77 -4.56
N ALA A 71 -0.23 -17.99 -4.53
CA ALA A 71 1.21 -18.21 -4.39
C ALA A 71 2.00 -17.73 -5.63
N VAL A 72 1.41 -17.81 -6.83
CA VAL A 72 2.01 -17.22 -8.05
C VAL A 72 1.96 -15.70 -7.99
N ALA A 73 0.89 -15.09 -7.47
CA ALA A 73 0.78 -13.65 -7.28
C ALA A 73 1.88 -13.14 -6.33
N VAL A 74 2.18 -13.86 -5.25
CA VAL A 74 3.32 -13.55 -4.36
C VAL A 74 4.65 -13.58 -5.13
N ALA A 75 4.85 -14.55 -6.03
CA ALA A 75 6.05 -14.59 -6.86
C ALA A 75 6.16 -13.37 -7.80
N VAL A 76 5.03 -12.90 -8.34
CA VAL A 76 4.94 -11.68 -9.16
C VAL A 76 5.31 -10.46 -8.33
N GLY A 77 4.77 -10.33 -7.11
CA GLY A 77 5.13 -9.29 -6.14
C GLY A 77 6.63 -9.26 -5.87
N ALA A 78 7.20 -10.42 -5.53
CA ALA A 78 8.62 -10.54 -5.22
C ALA A 78 9.54 -10.29 -6.44
N CYS A 79 9.10 -10.61 -7.67
CA CYS A 79 9.82 -10.21 -8.89
C CYS A 79 9.81 -8.68 -9.06
N THR A 80 8.70 -8.03 -8.71
CA THR A 80 8.50 -6.58 -8.86
C THR A 80 9.37 -5.80 -7.88
N GLU A 81 9.42 -6.23 -6.61
CA GLU A 81 10.35 -5.69 -5.61
C GLU A 81 11.83 -5.81 -6.02
N ARG A 82 12.13 -6.74 -6.94
CA ARG A 82 13.47 -7.01 -7.47
C ARG A 82 13.65 -6.57 -8.94
N GLY A 83 12.84 -5.62 -9.40
CA GLY A 83 13.05 -4.89 -10.66
C GLY A 83 12.16 -5.29 -11.84
N ALA A 84 11.21 -6.21 -11.68
CA ALA A 84 10.20 -6.45 -12.70
C ALA A 84 9.26 -5.24 -12.86
N ASP A 85 8.77 -5.01 -14.08
CA ASP A 85 7.92 -3.86 -14.40
C ASP A 85 6.57 -3.93 -13.64
N PRO A 86 6.34 -3.05 -12.64
CA PRO A 86 5.10 -3.07 -11.87
C PRO A 86 3.88 -2.73 -12.73
N ALA A 87 4.02 -1.89 -13.77
CA ALA A 87 2.89 -1.49 -14.61
C ALA A 87 2.39 -2.65 -15.50
N ALA A 88 3.30 -3.54 -15.92
CA ALA A 88 2.94 -4.75 -16.65
C ALA A 88 2.34 -5.84 -15.74
N CYS A 89 2.71 -5.88 -14.46
CA CYS A 89 2.23 -6.86 -13.50
C CYS A 89 0.88 -6.48 -12.86
N ALA A 90 0.71 -5.20 -12.49
CA ALA A 90 -0.37 -4.73 -11.64
C ALA A 90 -1.78 -5.03 -12.15
N PRO A 91 -2.13 -4.88 -13.44
CA PRO A 91 -3.48 -5.17 -13.91
C PRO A 91 -3.94 -6.59 -13.58
N HIS A 92 -3.05 -7.58 -13.71
CA HIS A 92 -3.38 -8.98 -13.43
C HIS A 92 -3.46 -9.26 -11.92
N VAL A 93 -2.61 -8.62 -11.12
CA VAL A 93 -2.60 -8.79 -9.66
C VAL A 93 -3.84 -8.15 -9.03
N LEU A 94 -4.18 -6.92 -9.43
CA LEU A 94 -5.33 -6.18 -8.88
C LEU A 94 -6.67 -6.76 -9.33
N ASP A 95 -6.77 -7.28 -10.55
CA ASP A 95 -7.93 -8.03 -11.02
C ASP A 95 -8.13 -9.35 -10.23
N GLY A 96 -7.03 -10.03 -9.91
CA GLY A 96 -7.05 -11.18 -8.99
C GLY A 96 -7.48 -10.81 -7.58
N LEU A 97 -6.94 -9.72 -7.01
CA LEU A 97 -7.36 -9.19 -5.72
C LEU A 97 -8.86 -8.90 -5.69
N ALA A 98 -9.40 -8.23 -6.71
CA ALA A 98 -10.83 -7.90 -6.80
C ALA A 98 -11.71 -9.16 -6.74
N ARG A 99 -11.35 -10.20 -7.49
CA ARG A 99 -12.07 -11.49 -7.46
C ARG A 99 -11.96 -12.17 -6.09
N THR A 100 -10.77 -12.16 -5.49
CA THR A 100 -10.54 -12.78 -4.19
C THR A 100 -11.31 -12.06 -3.08
N LEU A 101 -11.33 -10.73 -3.07
CA LEU A 101 -12.13 -9.93 -2.12
C LEU A 101 -13.62 -10.24 -2.25
N ALA A 102 -14.15 -10.25 -3.48
CA ALA A 102 -15.55 -10.61 -3.71
C ALA A 102 -15.90 -12.04 -3.25
N ALA A 103 -14.97 -12.98 -3.40
CA ALA A 103 -15.14 -14.35 -2.92
C ALA A 103 -14.96 -14.48 -1.39
N ALA A 104 -14.11 -13.65 -0.78
CA ALA A 104 -13.92 -13.57 0.67
C ALA A 104 -15.14 -12.92 1.35
N GLU A 105 -15.78 -11.94 0.73
CA GLU A 105 -17.06 -11.40 1.21
C GLU A 105 -18.14 -12.51 1.25
N ARG A 106 -18.27 -13.27 0.16
CA ARG A 106 -19.14 -14.46 0.13
C ARG A 106 -18.73 -15.53 1.15
N PHE A 107 -17.45 -15.63 1.48
CA PHE A 107 -16.98 -16.49 2.57
C PHE A 107 -17.58 -16.02 3.90
N CYS A 108 -17.42 -14.73 4.23
CA CYS A 108 -17.94 -14.14 5.47
C CYS A 108 -19.46 -14.34 5.62
N GLU A 109 -20.22 -14.08 4.55
CA GLU A 109 -21.67 -14.31 4.52
C GLU A 109 -22.05 -15.76 4.83
N ARG A 110 -21.40 -16.72 4.17
CA ARG A 110 -21.67 -18.15 4.37
C ARG A 110 -21.22 -18.63 5.74
N TRP A 111 -20.10 -18.11 6.23
CA TRP A 111 -19.59 -18.40 7.56
C TRP A 111 -20.59 -17.98 8.64
N ALA A 112 -21.12 -16.76 8.54
CA ALA A 112 -22.17 -16.25 9.42
C ALA A 112 -23.46 -17.09 9.33
N ALA A 113 -23.91 -17.41 8.12
CA ALA A 113 -25.13 -18.20 7.88
C ALA A 113 -25.07 -19.62 8.46
N THR A 114 -23.86 -20.15 8.68
CA THR A 114 -23.63 -21.50 9.23
C THR A 114 -23.29 -21.48 10.72
N GLY A 115 -23.61 -20.38 11.41
CA GLY A 115 -23.45 -20.23 12.86
C GLY A 115 -22.24 -19.40 13.30
N GLY A 116 -21.45 -18.88 12.37
CA GLY A 116 -20.27 -18.05 12.66
C GLY A 116 -19.20 -18.77 13.48
N GLY A 117 -18.53 -18.01 14.35
CA GLY A 117 -17.37 -18.44 15.13
C GLY A 117 -16.08 -17.76 14.68
N GLU A 118 -14.98 -18.13 15.31
CA GLU A 118 -13.65 -17.66 14.93
C GLU A 118 -13.35 -18.00 13.46
N PHE A 119 -12.89 -17.01 12.70
CA PHE A 119 -12.54 -17.22 11.31
C PHE A 119 -11.34 -18.17 11.20
N PRO A 120 -11.29 -19.04 10.17
CA PRO A 120 -10.18 -19.96 10.03
C PRO A 120 -8.90 -19.18 9.73
N ASP A 121 -7.83 -19.53 10.46
CA ASP A 121 -6.50 -18.98 10.28
C ASP A 121 -5.89 -19.48 8.95
N PRO A 122 -5.57 -18.59 7.99
CA PRO A 122 -4.94 -18.94 6.72
C PRO A 122 -3.58 -19.66 6.84
N GLU A 123 -2.87 -19.51 7.96
CA GLU A 123 -1.57 -20.15 8.17
C GLU A 123 -1.70 -21.59 8.68
N GLN A 124 -2.89 -22.00 9.13
CA GLN A 124 -3.15 -23.32 9.65
C GLN A 124 -3.68 -24.26 8.56
N GLN A 125 -3.45 -25.56 8.75
CA GLN A 125 -4.04 -26.56 7.86
C GLN A 125 -5.57 -26.49 7.97
N PRO A 126 -6.29 -26.22 6.87
CA PRO A 126 -7.74 -26.08 6.93
C PRO A 126 -8.39 -27.42 7.25
N ASP A 127 -9.41 -27.39 8.13
CA ASP A 127 -10.29 -28.52 8.38
C ASP A 127 -11.05 -28.87 7.08
N ALA A 128 -11.20 -30.16 6.79
CA ALA A 128 -12.01 -30.64 5.68
C ALA A 128 -13.46 -30.11 5.77
N ALA A 129 -14.00 -29.98 7.00
CA ALA A 129 -15.34 -29.45 7.23
C ALA A 129 -15.52 -27.99 6.78
N LEU A 130 -14.43 -27.22 6.66
CA LEU A 130 -14.48 -25.84 6.16
C LEU A 130 -15.07 -25.80 4.75
N PHE A 131 -14.61 -26.68 3.87
CA PHE A 131 -15.01 -26.70 2.47
C PHE A 131 -16.48 -27.11 2.30
N ASP A 132 -16.96 -28.03 3.15
CA ASP A 132 -18.37 -28.42 3.16
C ASP A 132 -19.27 -27.29 3.67
N ARG A 133 -18.77 -26.51 4.64
CA ARG A 133 -19.50 -25.43 5.30
C ARG A 133 -19.72 -24.21 4.40
N VAL A 134 -18.67 -23.75 3.72
CA VAL A 134 -18.74 -22.50 2.94
C VAL A 134 -18.58 -22.70 1.43
N GLY A 135 -18.20 -23.90 0.99
CA GLY A 135 -17.86 -24.20 -0.40
C GLY A 135 -16.38 -23.97 -0.72
N ARG A 136 -15.86 -24.74 -1.68
CA ARG A 136 -14.42 -24.74 -2.01
C ARG A 136 -13.88 -23.39 -2.48
N GLU A 137 -14.61 -22.71 -3.34
CA GLU A 137 -14.18 -21.44 -3.95
C GLU A 137 -13.95 -20.34 -2.90
N THR A 138 -14.95 -20.11 -2.05
CA THR A 138 -14.91 -19.05 -1.03
C THR A 138 -13.92 -19.40 0.09
N ALA A 139 -13.84 -20.68 0.49
CA ALA A 139 -12.82 -21.14 1.44
C ALA A 139 -11.40 -20.86 0.91
N VAL A 140 -11.11 -21.22 -0.34
CA VAL A 140 -9.81 -20.96 -0.94
C VAL A 140 -9.52 -19.47 -1.05
N ALA A 141 -10.51 -18.65 -1.42
CA ALA A 141 -10.34 -17.20 -1.49
C ALA A 141 -9.96 -16.60 -0.12
N TRP A 142 -10.67 -16.99 0.95
CA TRP A 142 -10.32 -16.57 2.30
C TRP A 142 -8.90 -16.99 2.70
N LEU A 143 -8.57 -18.27 2.50
CA LEU A 143 -7.26 -18.83 2.88
C LEU A 143 -6.09 -18.24 2.07
N THR A 144 -6.35 -17.62 0.91
CA THR A 144 -5.31 -17.04 0.05
C THR A 144 -5.35 -15.52 0.00
N LEU A 145 -6.28 -14.86 0.69
CA LEU A 145 -6.44 -13.41 0.64
C LEU A 145 -5.16 -12.66 1.06
N HIS A 146 -4.46 -13.14 2.10
CA HIS A 146 -3.17 -12.60 2.53
C HIS A 146 -2.10 -12.57 1.41
N GLN A 147 -2.10 -13.58 0.52
CA GLN A 147 -1.16 -13.66 -0.61
C GLN A 147 -1.47 -12.59 -1.67
N TRP A 148 -2.76 -12.35 -1.91
CA TRP A 148 -3.22 -11.30 -2.80
C TRP A 148 -2.98 -9.91 -2.22
N GLU A 149 -3.13 -9.72 -0.91
CA GLU A 149 -2.70 -8.50 -0.22
C GLU A 149 -1.21 -8.25 -0.44
N MET A 150 -0.35 -9.21 -0.10
CA MET A 150 1.10 -9.07 -0.25
C MET A 150 1.50 -8.68 -1.68
N ALA A 151 0.97 -9.41 -2.67
CA ALA A 151 1.24 -9.12 -4.08
C ALA A 151 0.75 -7.73 -4.49
N SER A 152 -0.42 -7.32 -4.02
CA SER A 152 -1.02 -6.02 -4.36
C SER A 152 -0.28 -4.85 -3.72
N VAL A 153 0.15 -4.99 -2.45
CA VAL A 153 0.97 -3.99 -1.76
C VAL A 153 2.31 -3.82 -2.50
N ALA A 154 2.94 -4.92 -2.96
CA ALA A 154 4.15 -4.82 -3.76
C ALA A 154 3.94 -3.98 -5.04
N MET A 155 2.79 -4.14 -5.74
CA MET A 155 2.47 -3.29 -6.89
C MET A 155 2.25 -1.83 -6.48
N LEU A 156 1.45 -1.61 -5.43
CA LEU A 156 1.03 -0.30 -4.96
C LEU A 156 2.17 0.49 -4.31
N ASN A 157 3.33 -0.10 -4.03
CA ASN A 157 4.55 0.64 -3.65
C ASN A 157 5.06 1.56 -4.78
N HIS A 158 4.68 1.30 -6.04
CA HIS A 158 5.12 2.08 -7.19
C HIS A 158 4.11 3.14 -7.61
N ALA A 159 4.55 4.41 -7.67
CA ALA A 159 3.71 5.54 -8.07
C ALA A 159 3.08 5.35 -9.46
N ALA A 160 3.79 4.74 -10.42
CA ALA A 160 3.27 4.46 -11.75
C ALA A 160 2.01 3.55 -11.72
N VAL A 161 1.92 2.63 -10.75
CA VAL A 161 0.72 1.80 -10.57
C VAL A 161 -0.40 2.60 -9.92
N ARG A 162 -0.10 3.32 -8.83
CA ARG A 162 -1.11 4.11 -8.12
C ARG A 162 -1.73 5.18 -9.02
N THR A 163 -0.93 5.88 -9.80
CA THR A 163 -1.37 6.95 -10.71
C THR A 163 -2.08 6.45 -11.98
N SER A 164 -1.82 5.20 -12.40
CA SER A 164 -2.54 4.60 -13.54
C SER A 164 -3.87 3.93 -13.14
N LEU A 165 -4.05 3.63 -11.85
CA LEU A 165 -5.29 3.08 -11.33
C LEU A 165 -6.39 4.16 -11.35
N ASP A 166 -7.45 3.92 -12.10
CA ASP A 166 -8.58 4.84 -12.13
C ASP A 166 -9.28 4.92 -10.76
N ALA A 167 -9.86 6.09 -10.46
CA ALA A 167 -10.49 6.36 -9.18
C ALA A 167 -11.64 5.39 -8.87
N GLY A 168 -12.40 4.96 -9.90
CA GLY A 168 -13.51 4.02 -9.72
C GLY A 168 -13.05 2.65 -9.26
N THR A 169 -12.04 2.09 -9.93
CA THR A 169 -11.44 0.80 -9.55
C THR A 169 -10.81 0.87 -8.16
N ARG A 170 -10.08 1.95 -7.85
CA ARG A 170 -9.50 2.16 -6.52
C ARG A 170 -10.58 2.18 -5.43
N THR A 171 -11.65 2.95 -5.62
CA THR A 171 -12.78 3.01 -4.69
C THR A 171 -13.46 1.65 -4.54
N ALA A 172 -13.68 0.93 -5.63
CA ALA A 172 -14.31 -0.39 -5.59
C ALA A 172 -13.46 -1.40 -4.81
N LEU A 173 -12.13 -1.44 -5.03
CA LEU A 173 -11.21 -2.29 -4.28
C LEU A 173 -11.22 -1.94 -2.78
N PHE A 174 -11.16 -0.66 -2.45
CA PHE A 174 -11.16 -0.20 -1.07
C PHE A 174 -12.47 -0.55 -0.36
N GLN A 175 -13.62 -0.36 -1.01
CA GLN A 175 -14.94 -0.74 -0.47
C GLN A 175 -15.07 -2.24 -0.26
N ALA A 176 -14.64 -3.05 -1.23
CA ALA A 176 -14.64 -4.50 -1.09
C ALA A 176 -13.75 -4.96 0.08
N LEU A 177 -12.58 -4.33 0.25
CA LEU A 177 -11.70 -4.57 1.39
C LEU A 177 -12.39 -4.22 2.72
N ARG A 178 -12.96 -3.01 2.84
CA ARG A 178 -13.68 -2.59 4.06
C ARG A 178 -14.83 -3.54 4.42
N SER A 179 -15.59 -4.01 3.43
CA SER A 179 -16.68 -4.98 3.65
C SER A 179 -16.17 -6.27 4.29
N VAL A 180 -15.05 -6.82 3.78
CA VAL A 180 -14.43 -8.02 4.35
C VAL A 180 -13.91 -7.77 5.77
N GLU A 181 -13.27 -6.62 6.03
CA GLU A 181 -12.82 -6.26 7.38
C GLU A 181 -13.96 -6.14 8.37
N GLU A 182 -15.04 -5.43 8.01
CA GLU A 182 -16.20 -5.26 8.88
C GLU A 182 -16.87 -6.61 9.19
N ALA A 183 -16.98 -7.49 8.19
CA ALA A 183 -17.60 -8.79 8.35
C ALA A 183 -16.72 -9.80 9.11
N SER A 184 -15.40 -9.68 9.03
CA SER A 184 -14.46 -10.64 9.64
C SER A 184 -13.79 -10.17 10.92
N GLY A 185 -13.73 -8.86 11.17
CA GLY A 185 -12.92 -8.25 12.22
C GLY A 185 -11.40 -8.32 11.95
N HIS A 186 -10.98 -8.81 10.78
CA HIS A 186 -9.58 -8.83 10.37
C HIS A 186 -9.14 -7.45 9.86
N ASP A 187 -7.92 -7.02 10.18
CA ASP A 187 -7.36 -5.72 9.77
C ASP A 187 -6.36 -5.91 8.62
N PHE A 188 -6.69 -5.41 7.42
CA PHE A 188 -5.82 -5.40 6.24
C PHE A 188 -5.14 -4.04 6.07
N LYS A 189 -4.58 -3.52 7.17
CA LYS A 189 -4.01 -2.17 7.27
C LYS A 189 -3.06 -1.81 6.14
N CYS A 190 -2.17 -2.73 5.75
CA CYS A 190 -1.19 -2.48 4.70
C CYS A 190 -1.85 -2.24 3.35
N LEU A 191 -2.77 -3.10 2.94
CA LEU A 191 -3.52 -2.92 1.69
C LEU A 191 -4.42 -1.67 1.74
N ALA A 192 -5.07 -1.44 2.88
CA ALA A 192 -5.92 -0.28 3.11
C ALA A 192 -5.17 1.02 2.85
N TYR A 193 -4.01 1.16 3.49
CA TYR A 193 -3.20 2.38 3.40
C TYR A 193 -2.61 2.52 2.00
N ALA A 194 -2.16 1.43 1.38
CA ALA A 194 -1.57 1.47 0.04
C ALA A 194 -2.59 1.95 -1.01
N LEU A 195 -3.88 1.60 -0.86
CA LEU A 195 -4.97 2.10 -1.71
C LEU A 195 -5.30 3.58 -1.46
N LEU A 196 -4.98 4.11 -0.27
CA LEU A 196 -5.27 5.49 0.14
C LEU A 196 -4.09 6.45 -0.10
N VAL A 197 -2.90 5.95 -0.43
CA VAL A 197 -1.74 6.78 -0.76
C VAL A 197 -2.07 7.70 -1.94
N LEU A 198 -1.63 8.95 -1.80
CA LEU A 198 -1.85 10.03 -2.74
C LEU A 198 -0.53 10.38 -3.45
N ASP A 199 -0.62 10.68 -4.73
CA ASP A 199 0.51 11.06 -5.59
C ASP A 199 0.15 12.34 -6.33
N ASP A 200 1.13 13.23 -6.46
CA ASP A 200 0.97 14.58 -7.04
C ASP A 200 -0.19 15.38 -6.40
N GLU A 201 -0.50 15.12 -5.13
CA GLU A 201 -1.69 15.66 -4.47
C GLU A 201 -1.45 17.08 -3.99
N PRO A 202 -2.30 18.05 -4.38
CA PRO A 202 -2.22 19.41 -3.87
C PRO A 202 -2.69 19.48 -2.41
N LEU A 203 -1.89 20.14 -1.58
CA LEU A 203 -2.16 20.33 -0.16
C LEU A 203 -1.95 21.80 0.21
N VAL A 204 -2.97 22.43 0.76
CA VAL A 204 -2.84 23.73 1.43
C VAL A 204 -2.74 23.52 2.93
N VAL A 205 -1.70 24.11 3.52
CA VAL A 205 -1.46 24.08 4.96
C VAL A 205 -1.54 25.50 5.51
N LEU A 206 -2.36 25.71 6.53
CA LEU A 206 -2.50 26.98 7.24
C LEU A 206 -1.86 26.86 8.62
N HIS A 207 -0.93 27.74 8.96
CA HIS A 207 -0.37 27.81 10.31
C HIS A 207 -1.10 28.90 11.11
N ARG A 208 -2.03 28.47 11.98
CA ARG A 208 -2.95 29.37 12.68
C ARG A 208 -2.21 30.39 13.57
N PRO A 209 -1.14 30.05 14.32
CA PRO A 209 -0.45 31.02 15.18
C PRO A 209 0.18 32.20 14.46
N THR A 210 0.70 31.99 13.24
CA THR A 210 1.33 33.07 12.44
C THR A 210 0.38 33.69 11.42
N GLY A 211 -0.79 33.09 11.20
CA GLY A 211 -1.73 33.53 10.18
C GLY A 211 -1.23 33.33 8.74
N THR A 212 -0.22 32.46 8.54
CA THR A 212 0.38 32.20 7.23
C THR A 212 -0.16 30.91 6.61
N GLY A 213 0.00 30.77 5.30
CA GLY A 213 -0.38 29.56 4.59
C GLY A 213 0.63 29.16 3.52
N TYR A 214 0.59 27.90 3.13
CA TYR A 214 1.56 27.26 2.26
C TYR A 214 0.85 26.33 1.29
N ALA A 215 1.17 26.45 -0.01
CA ALA A 215 0.76 25.47 -1.01
C ALA A 215 1.90 24.46 -1.18
N LEU A 216 1.60 23.19 -0.93
CA LEU A 216 2.51 22.07 -1.03
C LEU A 216 1.96 21.03 -2.00
N ARG A 217 2.86 20.14 -2.43
CA ARG A 217 2.52 18.95 -3.20
C ARG A 217 3.07 17.72 -2.52
N MET A 218 2.22 16.71 -2.34
CA MET A 218 2.52 15.50 -1.59
C MET A 218 2.52 14.28 -2.53
N SER A 219 3.44 13.35 -2.32
CA SER A 219 3.46 12.08 -3.07
C SER A 219 3.99 10.94 -2.22
N GLY A 220 3.39 9.76 -2.31
CA GLY A 220 3.92 8.55 -1.68
C GLY A 220 4.03 8.59 -0.16
N VAL A 221 3.19 9.38 0.52
CA VAL A 221 3.16 9.46 1.99
C VAL A 221 2.15 8.46 2.53
N GLY A 222 2.64 7.46 3.27
CA GLY A 222 1.87 6.28 3.67
C GLY A 222 0.98 6.49 4.89
N ASP A 223 1.40 7.32 5.83
CA ASP A 223 0.66 7.61 7.06
C ASP A 223 0.87 9.08 7.51
N THR A 224 0.07 9.49 8.49
CA THR A 224 0.15 10.86 9.02
C THR A 224 1.40 11.07 9.88
N PHE A 225 2.01 10.03 10.45
CA PHE A 225 3.32 10.14 11.13
C PHE A 225 4.40 10.66 10.18
N GLN A 226 4.51 10.07 8.99
CA GLN A 226 5.43 10.48 7.93
C GLN A 226 5.11 11.90 7.45
N LEU A 227 3.83 12.22 7.18
CA LEU A 227 3.41 13.57 6.78
C LEU A 227 3.80 14.62 7.82
N HIS A 228 3.59 14.33 9.09
CA HIS A 228 3.87 15.24 10.19
C HIS A 228 5.36 15.59 10.26
N THR A 229 6.24 14.60 10.16
CA THR A 229 7.69 14.82 10.11
C THR A 229 8.08 15.68 8.89
N LEU A 230 7.55 15.36 7.70
CA LEU A 230 7.87 16.10 6.47
C LEU A 230 7.35 17.54 6.50
N LEU A 231 6.18 17.80 7.10
CA LEU A 231 5.66 19.16 7.29
C LEU A 231 6.59 19.98 8.19
N ALA A 232 7.11 19.40 9.27
CA ALA A 232 8.03 20.08 10.17
C ALA A 232 9.37 20.37 9.47
N ASP A 233 9.89 19.43 8.69
CA ASP A 233 11.09 19.62 7.87
C ASP A 233 10.91 20.79 6.88
N VAL A 234 9.84 20.75 6.07
CA VAL A 234 9.60 21.77 5.05
C VAL A 234 9.33 23.14 5.66
N LEU A 235 8.47 23.23 6.68
CA LEU A 235 7.99 24.52 7.18
C LEU A 235 8.89 25.12 8.27
N ILE A 236 9.38 24.31 9.22
CA ILE A 236 10.29 24.80 10.27
C ILE A 236 11.73 24.78 9.77
N GLY A 237 12.17 23.67 9.16
CA GLY A 237 13.51 23.57 8.58
C GLY A 237 13.75 24.57 7.44
N GLY A 238 12.70 24.90 6.68
CA GLY A 238 12.71 25.97 5.68
C GLY A 238 12.61 27.40 6.24
N GLY A 239 12.44 27.57 7.56
CA GLY A 239 12.35 28.88 8.22
C GLY A 239 11.05 29.64 7.98
N HIS A 240 9.98 28.97 7.54
CA HIS A 240 8.68 29.59 7.27
C HIS A 240 7.82 29.76 8.52
N VAL A 241 7.93 28.85 9.49
CA VAL A 241 7.23 28.92 10.78
C VAL A 241 8.19 28.67 11.95
N PRO A 242 7.93 29.23 13.14
CA PRO A 242 8.75 28.96 14.33
C PRO A 242 8.56 27.52 14.81
N GLY A 243 9.61 26.93 15.39
CA GLY A 243 9.54 25.61 16.03
C GLY A 243 10.90 24.90 16.07
N ARG A 244 10.88 23.63 16.45
CA ARG A 244 12.04 22.73 16.35
C ARG A 244 11.93 21.94 15.05
N ALA A 245 12.87 22.17 14.13
CA ALA A 245 12.96 21.37 12.92
C ALA A 245 13.39 19.94 13.25
N PRO A 246 12.90 18.93 12.52
CA PRO A 246 13.52 17.62 12.52
C PRO A 246 14.96 17.72 12.00
N SER A 247 15.81 16.81 12.43
CA SER A 247 17.14 16.60 11.88
C SER A 247 17.07 16.08 10.44
N ALA A 248 18.18 16.23 9.72
CA ALA A 248 18.30 15.71 8.36
C ALA A 248 18.06 14.20 8.27
N GLU A 249 18.42 13.44 9.31
CA GLU A 249 18.22 11.99 9.36
C GLU A 249 16.73 11.64 9.47
N GLU A 250 16.01 12.31 10.38
CA GLU A 250 14.56 12.13 10.56
C GLU A 250 13.78 12.45 9.28
N ALA A 251 14.16 13.51 8.56
CA ALA A 251 13.58 13.83 7.27
C ALA A 251 13.94 12.80 6.20
N ALA A 252 15.19 12.36 6.14
CA ALA A 252 15.68 11.43 5.11
C ALA A 252 15.00 10.05 5.19
N VAL A 253 14.80 9.49 6.40
CA VAL A 253 14.10 8.20 6.57
C VAL A 253 12.62 8.28 6.23
N CYS A 254 12.00 9.47 6.31
CA CYS A 254 10.64 9.72 5.85
C CYS A 254 10.53 9.95 4.33
N ARG A 255 11.64 10.18 3.61
CA ARG A 255 11.63 10.39 2.16
C ARG A 255 12.04 9.14 1.39
N ASP A 256 13.29 8.70 1.55
CA ASP A 256 13.87 7.65 0.71
C ASP A 256 14.89 6.74 1.42
N GLN A 257 15.44 7.15 2.56
CA GLN A 257 16.39 6.33 3.28
C GLN A 257 15.68 5.19 4.01
N PRO A 258 16.35 4.04 4.18
CA PRO A 258 15.82 2.95 4.99
C PRO A 258 15.91 3.28 6.48
N GLY A 259 15.02 2.67 7.28
CA GLY A 259 15.07 2.74 8.74
C GLY A 259 14.02 3.67 9.35
N GLN A 260 14.15 3.85 10.66
CA GLN A 260 13.29 4.73 11.46
C GLN A 260 14.13 5.44 12.53
N VAL A 261 13.77 6.68 12.86
CA VAL A 261 14.43 7.51 13.87
C VAL A 261 13.41 8.03 14.86
N HIS A 262 13.75 8.07 16.14
CA HIS A 262 12.86 8.64 17.16
C HIS A 262 12.71 10.15 16.96
N THR A 263 11.49 10.62 16.73
CA THR A 263 11.15 12.00 16.38
C THR A 263 10.08 12.57 17.28
N THR A 264 10.19 13.86 17.58
CA THR A 264 9.18 14.62 18.32
C THR A 264 8.36 15.48 17.36
N GLY A 265 7.03 15.41 17.47
CA GLY A 265 6.11 16.19 16.66
C GLY A 265 6.11 17.68 17.01
N ALA A 266 5.98 18.53 15.98
CA ALA A 266 6.04 19.99 16.14
C ALA A 266 4.67 20.70 16.09
N PHE A 267 3.60 19.97 15.76
CA PHE A 267 2.28 20.54 15.45
C PHE A 267 1.16 19.69 16.04
N ASN A 268 -0.01 20.30 16.20
CA ASN A 268 -1.29 19.61 16.14
C ASN A 268 -1.87 19.75 14.74
N LEU A 269 -2.26 18.63 14.12
CA LEU A 269 -2.81 18.59 12.78
C LEU A 269 -4.33 18.54 12.91
N VAL A 270 -5.03 19.54 12.38
CA VAL A 270 -6.49 19.62 12.47
C VAL A 270 -7.13 19.92 11.13
N THR A 271 -8.35 19.44 10.95
CA THR A 271 -9.19 19.79 9.81
C THR A 271 -9.64 21.26 9.91
N PRO A 272 -10.17 21.85 8.82
CA PRO A 272 -10.76 23.18 8.87
C PRO A 272 -11.94 23.29 9.84
N ALA A 273 -12.61 22.17 10.15
CA ALA A 273 -13.67 22.08 11.15
C ALA A 273 -13.15 21.98 12.60
N GLY A 274 -11.83 21.85 12.79
CA GLY A 274 -11.17 21.73 14.09
C GLY A 274 -11.10 20.29 14.63
N ASP A 275 -11.43 19.29 13.82
CA ASP A 275 -11.26 17.88 14.20
C ASP A 275 -9.80 17.46 14.06
N TRP A 276 -9.34 16.54 14.92
CA TRP A 276 -7.96 16.07 14.86
C TRP A 276 -7.74 15.18 13.64
N VAL A 277 -6.64 15.42 12.94
CA VAL A 277 -6.08 14.47 11.98
C VAL A 277 -5.07 13.64 12.75
N TRP A 278 -5.47 12.42 13.08
CA TRP A 278 -4.67 11.51 13.92
C TRP A 278 -3.46 10.95 13.16
N ASN A 279 -2.38 10.69 13.90
CA ASN A 279 -1.16 10.15 13.30
C ASN A 279 -1.34 8.71 12.81
N GLU A 280 -2.22 7.96 13.49
CA GLU A 280 -2.67 6.62 13.12
C GLU A 280 -3.62 6.61 11.91
N GLY A 281 -3.91 7.76 11.31
CA GLY A 281 -4.64 7.88 10.07
C GLY A 281 -3.73 7.94 8.84
N THR A 282 -4.32 8.34 7.72
CA THR A 282 -3.62 8.57 6.46
C THR A 282 -3.77 10.02 6.02
N PRO A 283 -2.90 10.53 5.13
CA PRO A 283 -3.11 11.85 4.53
C PRO A 283 -4.46 11.99 3.78
N SER A 284 -5.11 10.87 3.44
CA SER A 284 -6.44 10.87 2.82
C SER A 284 -7.56 11.35 3.75
N ASP A 285 -7.33 11.39 5.07
CA ASP A 285 -8.27 11.88 6.08
C ASP A 285 -8.37 13.42 6.10
N ILE A 286 -7.43 14.12 5.43
CA ILE A 286 -7.47 15.59 5.32
C ILE A 286 -8.57 15.98 4.34
N PRO A 287 -9.60 16.74 4.73
CA PRO A 287 -10.73 17.04 3.85
C PRO A 287 -10.30 17.89 2.65
N VAL A 288 -10.96 17.63 1.51
CA VAL A 288 -10.84 18.45 0.30
C VAL A 288 -11.82 19.61 0.40
N VAL A 289 -11.31 20.84 0.34
CA VAL A 289 -12.07 22.10 0.32
C VAL A 289 -11.75 22.82 -0.98
N ASP A 290 -12.77 23.16 -1.76
CA ASP A 290 -12.63 23.82 -3.07
C ASP A 290 -11.62 23.10 -4.01
N GLY A 291 -11.60 21.76 -3.97
CA GLY A 291 -10.77 20.93 -4.82
C GLY A 291 -9.32 20.74 -4.35
N VAL A 292 -8.95 21.23 -3.16
CA VAL A 292 -7.62 21.02 -2.57
C VAL A 292 -7.71 20.50 -1.14
N ARG A 293 -6.79 19.64 -0.71
CA ARG A 293 -6.73 19.24 0.70
C ARG A 293 -6.35 20.43 1.56
N LEU A 294 -7.14 20.69 2.60
CA LEU A 294 -6.91 21.81 3.49
C LEU A 294 -6.60 21.30 4.91
N LEU A 295 -5.38 21.55 5.36
CA LEU A 295 -4.88 21.19 6.68
C LEU A 295 -4.58 22.45 7.49
N VAL A 296 -4.89 22.44 8.78
CA VAL A 296 -4.53 23.51 9.71
C VAL A 296 -3.55 22.98 10.75
N LEU A 297 -2.50 23.76 11.02
CA LEU A 297 -1.50 23.49 12.04
C LEU A 297 -1.73 24.41 13.23
N ASP A 298 -1.94 23.78 14.37
CA ASP A 298 -2.06 24.42 15.68
C ASP A 298 -0.87 24.03 16.57
N PRO A 299 -0.63 24.75 17.68
CA PRO A 299 0.35 24.34 18.68
C PRO A 299 0.02 22.93 19.21
N PRO A 300 1.03 22.07 19.43
CA PRO A 300 0.78 20.75 20.00
C PRO A 300 0.20 20.90 21.43
N PRO A 301 -0.91 20.22 21.77
CA PRO A 301 -1.50 20.30 23.12
C PRO A 301 -0.63 19.60 24.17
N TYR A 302 0.22 18.67 23.74
CA TYR A 302 1.23 17.99 24.53
C TYR A 302 2.34 17.45 23.61
N GLU A 303 3.48 17.10 24.19
CA GLU A 303 4.59 16.53 23.44
C GLU A 303 4.26 15.10 22.97
N ARG A 304 4.46 14.83 21.68
CA ARG A 304 4.27 13.51 21.05
C ARG A 304 5.55 13.09 20.37
N SER A 305 5.88 11.80 20.45
CA SER A 305 7.02 11.23 19.74
C SER A 305 6.70 9.86 19.14
N TRP A 306 7.44 9.49 18.10
CA TRP A 306 7.26 8.26 17.34
C TRP A 306 8.56 7.85 16.62
N PRO A 307 8.69 6.59 16.17
CA PRO A 307 9.74 6.20 15.24
C PRO A 307 9.40 6.69 13.83
N ALA A 308 9.83 7.91 13.46
CA ALA A 308 9.64 8.46 12.13
C ALA A 308 10.35 7.64 11.08
N GLY A 309 9.65 7.38 9.98
CA GLY A 309 10.15 6.69 8.80
C GLY A 309 9.00 6.54 7.82
N ARG A 310 9.17 5.69 6.83
CA ARG A 310 8.10 5.35 5.88
C ARG A 310 7.30 4.17 6.39
N PHE A 311 5.98 4.27 6.35
CA PHE A 311 5.08 3.12 6.57
C PHE A 311 5.35 2.01 5.55
N PHE A 312 5.61 2.40 4.30
CA PHE A 312 5.98 1.50 3.20
C PHE A 312 7.47 1.67 2.86
N PRO A 313 8.35 0.72 3.27
CA PRO A 313 9.81 0.87 3.10
C PRO A 313 10.29 1.00 1.65
N HIS A 314 9.50 0.52 0.68
CA HIS A 314 9.85 0.56 -0.74
C HIS A 314 9.14 1.68 -1.52
N MET A 315 8.33 2.50 -0.85
CA MET A 315 7.65 3.64 -1.44
C MET A 315 8.42 4.91 -1.13
N THR A 316 8.90 5.64 -2.14
CA THR A 316 9.47 6.98 -1.89
C THR A 316 8.35 7.94 -1.52
N GLY A 317 8.54 8.70 -0.44
CA GLY A 317 7.64 9.77 -0.02
C GLY A 317 8.26 11.14 -0.24
N ASP A 318 7.46 12.12 -0.64
CA ASP A 318 7.92 13.49 -0.82
C ASP A 318 6.85 14.51 -0.45
N LEU A 319 7.32 15.68 -0.02
CA LEU A 319 6.52 16.85 0.27
C LEU A 319 7.31 18.08 -0.15
N VAL A 320 6.76 18.81 -1.12
CA VAL A 320 7.43 19.95 -1.76
C VAL A 320 6.62 21.21 -1.52
N LEU A 321 7.25 22.26 -1.01
CA LEU A 321 6.64 23.60 -0.97
C LEU A 321 6.64 24.20 -2.38
N GLU A 322 5.47 24.51 -2.92
CA GLU A 322 5.33 25.16 -4.22
C GLU A 322 5.40 26.68 -4.10
N ARG A 323 4.67 27.23 -3.12
CA ARG A 323 4.68 28.66 -2.81
C ARG A 323 4.17 28.94 -1.40
N VAL A 324 4.57 30.08 -0.87
CA VAL A 324 3.93 30.71 0.28
C VAL A 324 2.66 31.44 -0.21
N LEU A 325 1.55 31.32 0.51
CA LEU A 325 0.32 32.02 0.18
C LEU A 325 0.44 33.52 0.45
N ALA A 326 -0.28 34.33 -0.33
CA ALA A 326 -0.38 35.76 -0.02
C ALA A 326 -1.11 35.94 1.33
N PRO A 327 -0.78 36.97 2.13
CA PRO A 327 -1.43 37.20 3.43
C PRO A 327 -2.97 37.29 3.33
N GLU A 328 -3.49 37.90 2.27
CA GLU A 328 -4.93 38.01 2.01
C GLU A 328 -5.59 36.65 1.77
N GLU A 329 -4.90 35.78 1.03
CA GLU A 329 -5.35 34.44 0.72
C GLU A 329 -5.38 33.58 1.98
N ALA A 330 -4.28 33.56 2.74
CA ALA A 330 -4.18 32.81 3.99
C ALA A 330 -5.24 33.28 5.01
N ARG A 331 -5.41 34.59 5.19
CA ARG A 331 -6.41 35.17 6.09
C ARG A 331 -7.83 34.77 5.70
N ARG A 332 -8.15 34.80 4.40
CA ARG A 332 -9.46 34.40 3.88
C ARG A 332 -9.75 32.92 4.15
N LEU A 333 -8.76 32.05 3.93
CA LEU A 333 -8.90 30.61 4.20
C LEU A 333 -9.05 30.34 5.71
N LEU A 334 -8.22 30.96 6.54
CA LEU A 334 -8.29 30.86 8.00
C LEU A 334 -9.63 31.36 8.56
N ALA A 335 -10.22 32.41 7.97
CA ALA A 335 -11.53 32.91 8.38
C ALA A 335 -12.66 31.90 8.15
N GLY A 336 -12.46 30.92 7.26
CA GLY A 336 -13.38 29.79 7.06
C GLY A 336 -13.15 28.61 8.00
N CYS A 337 -12.10 28.64 8.83
CA CYS A 337 -11.77 27.58 9.77
C CYS A 337 -12.40 27.81 11.16
N VAL A 338 -12.78 26.72 11.83
CA VAL A 338 -13.31 26.74 13.19
C VAL A 338 -12.18 26.63 14.21
N ILE A 339 -12.31 27.32 15.34
CA ILE A 339 -11.49 27.10 16.54
C ILE A 339 -12.34 26.28 17.51
N LYS A 340 -11.93 25.06 17.82
CA LYS A 340 -12.47 24.33 18.98
C LYS A 340 -11.57 24.63 20.17
N ASP A 341 -12.15 25.08 21.27
CA ASP A 341 -11.42 25.13 22.53
C ASP A 341 -11.04 23.69 22.91
N ALA A 342 -9.75 23.47 23.18
CA ALA A 342 -9.15 22.17 23.43
C ALA A 342 -9.59 21.56 24.77
#